data_AF-A0A6B2X2V3-F1
#
_entry.id   AF-A0A6B2X2V3-F1
#
_cell.length_a   1.000
_cell.length_b   1.000
_cell.length_c   1.000
_cell.angle_alpha   90.00
_cell.angle_beta   90.00
_cell.angle_gamma   90.00
#
_symmetry.space_group_name_H-M   'P 1'
#
loop_
_entity.id
_entity.type
_entity.pdbx_description
1 polymer ?
#
loop_
_entity_poly.entity_id
_entity_poly.type
_entity_poly.pdbx_seq_one_letter_code
_entity_poly.pdbx_strand_id
1 'polypeptide(L)'
;MNHVKNAVLQAATELFGDKDPSAVDRWVAADYRQHSALAADGPEALRGLVAGLGEDFRYEGARVISDGDLVALHGTYHGFGPDPLVGFDVFRVDAEGKLAEHWDALTPQVKDTLSGRSQTDGPAEVTETDRTDANRALVAEFAEKVLVGADYSVLTDYISTETYHQHNTDAADGLDGFGAAAAKWAEQGKNLVYKKVHRVIAEGEFVLTQSEGEFGVPVAYYDLFRVENGRIVEHWDVIAPIPAELPHGNGLF
;
A
#
# COMPACT_ATOMS: atom_id res chain seq x y z
N MET A 1 -20.62 -0.62 -3.30
CA MET A 1 -19.57 0.15 -2.61
C MET A 1 -20.05 0.46 -1.20
N ASN A 2 -19.30 0.09 -0.16
CA ASN A 2 -19.73 0.31 1.23
C ASN A 2 -19.57 1.80 1.63
N HIS A 3 -20.27 2.22 2.68
CA HIS A 3 -20.31 3.62 3.14
C HIS A 3 -18.91 4.17 3.46
N VAL A 4 -18.06 3.34 4.07
CA VAL A 4 -16.69 3.68 4.48
C VAL A 4 -15.81 4.00 3.25
N LYS A 5 -15.82 3.14 2.24
CA LYS A 5 -15.11 3.36 0.98
C LYS A 5 -15.58 4.63 0.27
N ASN A 6 -16.89 4.89 0.25
CA ASN A 6 -17.44 6.12 -0.34
C ASN A 6 -16.97 7.38 0.41
N ALA A 7 -16.94 7.35 1.75
CA ALA A 7 -16.47 8.47 2.55
C ALA A 7 -15.00 8.81 2.23
N VAL A 8 -14.13 7.80 2.17
CA VAL A 8 -12.71 8.01 1.82
C VAL A 8 -12.54 8.53 0.40
N LEU A 9 -13.27 8.01 -0.59
CA LEU A 9 -13.19 8.48 -1.97
C LEU A 9 -13.71 9.92 -2.13
N GLN A 10 -14.78 10.29 -1.43
CA GLN A 10 -15.28 11.67 -1.42
C GLN A 10 -14.30 12.61 -0.72
N ALA A 11 -13.79 12.22 0.44
CA ALA A 11 -12.77 12.99 1.15
C ALA A 11 -11.52 13.20 0.29
N ALA A 12 -11.00 12.15 -0.35
CA ALA A 12 -9.84 12.24 -1.23
C ALA A 12 -10.11 13.12 -2.46
N THR A 13 -11.31 13.04 -3.03
CA THR A 13 -11.71 13.90 -4.15
C THR A 13 -11.70 15.37 -3.72
N GLU A 14 -12.34 15.73 -2.60
CA GLU A 14 -12.40 17.13 -2.17
C GLU A 14 -11.05 17.66 -1.67
N LEU A 15 -10.29 16.86 -0.89
CA LEU A 15 -9.00 17.27 -0.33
C LEU A 15 -7.90 17.35 -1.39
N PHE A 16 -7.81 16.36 -2.29
CA PHE A 16 -6.67 16.20 -3.19
C PHE A 16 -7.01 16.44 -4.66
N GLY A 17 -8.24 16.15 -5.08
CA GLY A 17 -8.75 16.45 -6.43
C GLY A 17 -9.10 17.93 -6.58
N ASP A 18 -10.04 18.40 -5.76
CA ASP A 18 -10.52 19.79 -5.77
C ASP A 18 -9.58 20.74 -5.01
N LYS A 19 -8.64 20.19 -4.24
CA LYS A 19 -7.66 20.93 -3.43
C LYS A 19 -8.34 21.89 -2.45
N ASP A 20 -9.47 21.46 -1.88
CA ASP A 20 -10.28 22.27 -0.97
C ASP A 20 -9.82 22.09 0.50
N PRO A 21 -9.10 23.05 1.10
CA PRO A 21 -8.68 22.94 2.49
C PRO A 21 -9.86 22.98 3.48
N SER A 22 -11.05 23.44 3.08
CA SER A 22 -12.24 23.41 3.94
C SER A 22 -12.85 22.02 4.06
N ALA A 23 -12.47 21.09 3.18
CA ALA A 23 -12.90 19.69 3.23
C ALA A 23 -12.45 18.98 4.52
N VAL A 24 -11.39 19.47 5.16
CA VAL A 24 -10.92 18.99 6.47
C VAL A 24 -12.04 19.05 7.53
N ASP A 25 -12.84 20.12 7.55
CA ASP A 25 -13.91 20.29 8.55
C ASP A 25 -15.03 19.25 8.39
N ARG A 26 -15.28 18.84 7.13
CA ARG A 26 -16.29 17.85 6.76
C ARG A 26 -15.80 16.44 7.06
N TRP A 27 -14.59 16.12 6.61
CA TRP A 27 -14.14 14.74 6.46
C TRP A 27 -13.17 14.26 7.51
N VAL A 28 -12.50 15.14 8.25
CA VAL A 28 -11.41 14.74 9.15
C VAL A 28 -11.88 14.79 10.61
N ALA A 29 -11.51 13.78 11.39
CA ALA A 29 -11.81 13.69 12.81
C ALA A 29 -10.94 14.70 13.59
N ALA A 30 -11.45 15.22 14.71
CA ALA A 30 -10.72 16.19 15.52
C ALA A 30 -9.44 15.62 16.13
N ASP A 31 -9.41 14.30 16.35
CA ASP A 31 -8.29 13.51 16.88
C ASP A 31 -7.57 12.70 15.79
N TYR A 32 -7.69 13.11 14.52
CA TYR A 32 -7.00 12.50 13.39
C TYR A 32 -5.51 12.31 13.67
N ARG A 33 -5.01 11.08 13.44
CA ARG A 33 -3.59 10.77 13.56
C ARG A 33 -2.95 10.44 12.22
N GLN A 34 -1.81 11.06 11.97
CA GLN A 34 -0.98 10.86 10.80
C GLN A 34 0.21 9.95 11.12
N HIS A 35 0.51 9.03 10.22
CA HIS A 35 1.69 8.15 10.26
C HIS A 35 2.63 8.32 9.05
N SER A 36 2.22 9.13 8.07
CA SER A 36 3.02 9.46 6.89
C SER A 36 4.36 10.10 7.25
N ALA A 37 5.43 9.62 6.63
CA ALA A 37 6.75 10.24 6.72
C ALA A 37 6.80 11.65 6.10
N LEU A 38 5.78 12.04 5.33
CA LEU A 38 5.75 13.29 4.55
C LEU A 38 4.81 14.36 5.11
N ALA A 39 3.97 14.03 6.09
CA ALA A 39 2.93 14.93 6.57
C ALA A 39 2.94 15.06 8.10
N ALA A 40 2.87 16.29 8.60
CA ALA A 40 2.71 16.55 10.02
C ALA A 40 1.32 16.12 10.54
N ASP A 41 1.22 15.96 11.85
CA ASP A 41 0.02 15.42 12.49
C ASP A 41 -1.14 16.41 12.61
N GLY A 42 -2.35 15.86 12.62
CA GLY A 42 -3.59 16.56 12.95
C GLY A 42 -4.28 17.29 11.80
N PRO A 43 -5.55 17.69 12.00
CA PRO A 43 -6.38 18.29 10.95
C PRO A 43 -5.81 19.58 10.35
N GLU A 44 -5.23 20.45 11.19
CA GLU A 44 -4.68 21.72 10.72
C GLU A 44 -3.40 21.55 9.89
N ALA A 45 -2.59 20.52 10.17
CA ALA A 45 -1.46 20.17 9.33
C ALA A 45 -1.92 19.67 7.96
N LEU A 46 -2.93 18.80 7.92
CA LEU A 46 -3.55 18.34 6.67
C LEU A 46 -4.16 19.51 5.89
N ARG A 47 -4.84 20.45 6.56
CA ARG A 47 -5.36 21.68 5.94
C ARG A 47 -4.26 22.50 5.28
N GLY A 48 -3.14 22.68 5.99
CA GLY A 48 -1.96 23.38 5.48
C GLY A 48 -1.35 22.67 4.28
N LEU A 49 -1.27 21.33 4.31
CA LEU A 49 -0.80 20.53 3.19
C LEU A 49 -1.69 20.73 1.96
N VAL A 50 -3.01 20.59 2.10
CA VAL A 50 -3.97 20.78 1.00
C VAL A 50 -3.89 22.20 0.41
N ALA A 51 -3.84 23.22 1.26
CA ALA A 51 -3.71 24.61 0.82
C ALA A 51 -2.38 24.90 0.09
N GLY A 52 -1.35 24.08 0.33
CA GLY A 52 -0.04 24.19 -0.29
C GLY A 52 0.15 23.38 -1.57
N LEU A 53 -0.83 22.58 -1.99
CA LEU A 53 -0.73 21.76 -3.20
C LEU A 53 -0.63 22.65 -4.45
N GLY A 54 0.39 22.41 -5.27
CA GLY A 54 0.61 23.15 -6.52
C GLY A 54 -0.46 22.89 -7.58
N GLU A 55 -0.51 23.72 -8.63
CA GLU A 55 -1.48 23.56 -9.73
C GLU A 55 -1.34 22.22 -10.45
N ASP A 56 -0.10 21.73 -10.61
CA ASP A 56 0.20 20.44 -11.28
C ASP A 56 -0.06 19.21 -10.40
N PHE A 57 -0.41 19.40 -9.12
CA PHE A 57 -0.75 18.30 -8.25
C PHE A 57 -1.99 17.56 -8.76
N ARG A 58 -1.91 16.23 -8.85
CA ARG A 58 -3.05 15.34 -9.08
C ARG A 58 -2.76 13.94 -8.55
N TYR A 59 -3.80 13.27 -8.09
CA TYR A 59 -3.77 11.86 -7.74
C TYR A 59 -4.47 11.03 -8.84
N GLU A 60 -3.83 9.95 -9.24
CA GLU A 60 -4.36 8.97 -10.20
C GLU A 60 -4.53 7.63 -9.50
N GLY A 61 -5.77 7.35 -9.07
CA GLY A 61 -6.12 6.13 -8.36
C GLY A 61 -6.13 4.92 -9.30
N ALA A 62 -5.42 3.86 -8.90
CA ALA A 62 -5.42 2.57 -9.58
C ALA A 62 -6.42 1.59 -8.93
N ARG A 63 -6.44 1.50 -7.60
CA ARG A 63 -7.31 0.56 -6.86
C ARG A 63 -7.81 1.15 -5.56
N VAL A 64 -8.92 0.61 -5.09
CA VAL A 64 -9.47 0.89 -3.77
C VAL A 64 -10.10 -0.37 -3.16
N ILE A 65 -9.60 -0.77 -2.01
CA ILE A 65 -10.15 -1.86 -1.20
C ILE A 65 -10.54 -1.35 0.18
N SER A 66 -11.47 -2.03 0.84
CA SER A 66 -11.99 -1.68 2.15
C SER A 66 -12.30 -2.91 2.96
N ASP A 67 -12.06 -2.80 4.27
CA ASP A 67 -12.13 -3.90 5.20
C ASP A 67 -12.50 -3.39 6.59
N GLY A 68 -13.74 -3.64 7.01
CA GLY A 68 -14.28 -3.01 8.21
C GLY A 68 -14.26 -1.48 8.09
N ASP A 69 -13.51 -0.83 8.98
CA ASP A 69 -13.30 0.61 9.05
C ASP A 69 -12.06 1.10 8.31
N LEU A 70 -11.28 0.21 7.69
CA LEU A 70 -10.09 0.54 6.92
C LEU A 70 -10.40 0.64 5.42
N VAL A 71 -9.77 1.59 4.74
CA VAL A 71 -9.76 1.71 3.28
C VAL A 71 -8.32 1.89 2.82
N ALA A 72 -7.90 1.05 1.88
CA ALA A 72 -6.62 1.22 1.20
C ALA A 72 -6.84 1.75 -0.21
N LEU A 73 -6.13 2.82 -0.54
CA LEU A 73 -5.99 3.38 -1.89
C LEU A 73 -4.63 2.96 -2.43
N HIS A 74 -4.56 2.66 -3.72
CA HIS A 74 -3.32 2.44 -4.45
C HIS A 74 -3.34 3.35 -5.68
N GLY A 75 -2.30 4.15 -5.90
CA GLY A 75 -2.26 5.03 -7.05
C GLY A 75 -0.95 5.78 -7.22
N THR A 76 -0.99 6.76 -8.13
CA THR A 76 0.15 7.61 -8.49
C THR A 76 -0.13 9.07 -8.14
N TYR A 77 0.80 9.69 -7.42
CA TYR A 77 0.84 11.10 -7.08
C TYR A 77 1.74 11.85 -8.05
N HIS A 78 1.21 12.91 -8.66
CA HIS A 78 1.96 13.83 -9.50
C HIS A 78 2.06 15.19 -8.80
N GLY A 79 3.15 15.93 -9.06
CA GLY A 79 3.29 17.32 -8.60
C GLY A 79 3.77 17.49 -7.15
N PHE A 80 4.12 16.42 -6.42
CA PHE A 80 4.84 16.51 -5.13
C PHE A 80 6.36 16.73 -5.31
N GLY A 81 6.90 16.36 -6.45
CA GLY A 81 8.32 16.42 -6.77
C GLY A 81 8.55 16.35 -8.27
N PRO A 82 9.82 16.27 -8.72
CA PRO A 82 10.15 16.20 -10.14
C PRO A 82 9.65 14.92 -10.80
N ASP A 83 9.58 13.82 -10.03
CA ASP A 83 9.11 12.52 -10.48
C ASP A 83 7.81 12.15 -9.75
N PRO A 84 6.84 11.49 -10.42
CA PRO A 84 5.66 10.94 -9.78
C PRO A 84 6.03 9.91 -8.71
N LEU A 85 5.20 9.83 -7.67
CA LEU A 85 5.32 8.82 -6.61
C LEU A 85 4.18 7.82 -6.74
N VAL A 86 4.47 6.53 -6.62
CA VAL A 86 3.48 5.46 -6.56
C VAL A 86 3.43 4.92 -5.14
N GLY A 87 2.24 4.63 -4.65
CA GLY A 87 2.14 3.80 -3.47
C GLY A 87 0.74 3.66 -2.91
N PHE A 88 0.70 3.39 -1.60
CA PHE A 88 -0.50 3.03 -0.87
C PHE A 88 -0.80 4.03 0.22
N ASP A 89 -2.08 4.34 0.38
CA ASP A 89 -2.62 5.10 1.50
C ASP A 89 -3.66 4.23 2.20
N VAL A 90 -3.58 4.16 3.52
CA VAL A 90 -4.55 3.44 4.36
C VAL A 90 -5.21 4.46 5.27
N PHE A 91 -6.53 4.52 5.23
CA PHE A 91 -7.34 5.36 6.11
C PHE A 91 -8.16 4.50 7.05
N ARG A 92 -8.19 4.84 8.34
CA ARG A 92 -9.23 4.38 9.26
C ARG A 92 -10.33 5.43 9.35
N VAL A 93 -11.57 4.98 9.28
CA VAL A 93 -12.76 5.82 9.38
C VAL A 93 -13.46 5.60 10.72
N ASP A 94 -13.83 6.67 11.42
CA ASP A 94 -14.58 6.55 12.68
C ASP A 94 -16.08 6.22 12.46
N ALA A 95 -16.81 6.10 13.56
CA ALA A 95 -18.24 5.77 13.54
C ALA A 95 -19.10 6.89 12.90
N GLU A 96 -18.60 8.12 12.88
CA GLU A 96 -19.21 9.29 12.28
C GLU A 96 -18.90 9.41 10.78
N GLY A 97 -18.05 8.53 10.24
CA GLY A 97 -17.68 8.53 8.82
C GLY A 97 -16.52 9.48 8.49
N LYS A 98 -15.77 9.93 9.49
CA LYS A 98 -14.61 10.83 9.32
C LYS A 98 -13.31 10.04 9.29
N LEU A 99 -12.34 10.56 8.53
CA LEU A 99 -10.96 10.10 8.51
C LEU A 99 -10.35 10.33 9.90
N ALA A 100 -10.07 9.25 10.61
CA ALA A 100 -9.57 9.26 11.98
C ALA A 100 -8.08 8.90 12.06
N GLU A 101 -7.55 8.22 11.04
CA GLU A 101 -6.16 7.80 11.04
C GLU A 101 -5.68 7.54 9.62
N HIS A 102 -4.41 7.81 9.35
CA HIS A 102 -3.81 7.64 8.03
C HIS A 102 -2.39 7.10 8.10
N TRP A 103 -2.09 6.15 7.22
CA TRP A 103 -0.75 5.64 6.95
C TRP A 103 -0.50 5.68 5.45
N ASP A 104 0.74 5.91 5.04
CA ASP A 104 1.14 5.74 3.65
C ASP A 104 2.50 5.06 3.54
N ALA A 105 2.82 4.66 2.32
CA ALA A 105 4.18 4.44 1.86
C ALA A 105 4.24 4.72 0.36
N LEU A 106 5.25 5.47 -0.07
CA LEU A 106 5.41 5.93 -1.44
C LEU A 106 6.83 5.67 -1.94
N THR A 107 6.96 5.35 -3.22
CA THR A 107 8.24 5.23 -3.93
C THR A 107 8.19 5.97 -5.26
N PRO A 108 9.34 6.41 -5.81
CA PRO A 108 9.38 6.98 -7.15
C PRO A 108 8.83 6.00 -8.20
N GLN A 109 8.09 6.54 -9.17
CA GLN A 109 7.62 5.77 -10.31
C GLN A 109 8.81 5.33 -11.19
N VAL A 110 8.85 4.05 -11.54
CA VAL A 110 9.83 3.49 -12.47
C VAL A 110 9.18 3.27 -13.84
N LYS A 111 9.84 3.76 -14.89
CA LYS A 111 9.33 3.66 -16.27
C LYS A 111 9.56 2.28 -16.89
N ASP A 112 10.74 1.73 -16.69
CA ASP A 112 11.17 0.46 -17.26
C ASP A 112 11.36 -0.56 -16.14
N THR A 113 10.40 -1.48 -15.99
CA THR A 113 10.45 -2.55 -14.98
C THR A 113 10.93 -3.85 -15.61
N LEU A 114 11.46 -4.77 -14.81
CA LEU A 114 11.95 -6.06 -15.33
C LEU A 114 10.83 -6.96 -15.87
N SER A 115 9.63 -6.90 -15.30
CA SER A 115 8.46 -7.63 -15.78
C SER A 115 7.78 -6.97 -16.98
N GLY A 116 8.08 -5.69 -17.26
CA GLY A 116 7.36 -4.86 -18.21
C GLY A 116 5.99 -4.36 -17.72
N ARG A 117 5.60 -4.69 -16.48
CA ARG A 117 4.39 -4.15 -15.83
C ARG A 117 4.73 -2.95 -14.97
N SER A 118 3.86 -1.97 -14.96
CA SER A 118 4.04 -0.79 -14.10
C SER A 118 3.74 -1.12 -12.64
N GLN A 119 4.03 -0.20 -11.73
CA GLN A 119 3.64 -0.37 -10.33
C GLN A 119 2.12 -0.27 -10.09
N THR A 120 1.31 0.15 -11.08
CA THR A 120 -0.14 0.41 -10.88
C THR A 120 -1.07 -0.29 -11.87
N ASP A 121 -0.59 -0.86 -12.98
CA ASP A 121 -1.40 -1.59 -13.96
C ASP A 121 -1.86 -2.95 -13.43
N GLY A 122 -2.71 -3.65 -14.20
CA GLY A 122 -3.35 -4.91 -13.81
C GLY A 122 -4.81 -4.74 -13.37
N PRO A 123 -5.47 -5.81 -12.91
CA PRO A 123 -6.88 -5.77 -12.49
C PRO A 123 -7.09 -4.82 -11.31
N ALA A 124 -8.21 -4.09 -11.31
CA ALA A 124 -8.54 -3.11 -10.27
C ALA A 124 -9.93 -3.29 -9.64
N GLU A 125 -10.84 -3.96 -10.35
CA GLU A 125 -12.18 -4.22 -9.87
C GLU A 125 -12.18 -5.40 -8.91
N VAL A 126 -12.81 -5.23 -7.74
CA VAL A 126 -13.05 -6.33 -6.80
C VAL A 126 -14.24 -7.15 -7.30
N THR A 127 -14.02 -8.44 -7.54
CA THR A 127 -15.04 -9.33 -8.11
C THR A 127 -15.35 -10.53 -7.22
N GLU A 128 -14.38 -11.02 -6.44
CA GLU A 128 -14.53 -12.27 -5.66
C GLU A 128 -14.95 -12.04 -4.20
N THR A 129 -15.92 -11.15 -3.94
CA THR A 129 -16.25 -10.72 -2.56
C THR A 129 -16.59 -11.86 -1.59
N ASP A 130 -17.19 -12.97 -2.05
CA ASP A 130 -17.49 -14.17 -1.24
C ASP A 130 -16.23 -14.93 -0.79
N ARG A 131 -15.05 -14.61 -1.35
CA ARG A 131 -13.76 -15.23 -1.05
C ARG A 131 -12.89 -14.41 -0.11
N THR A 132 -13.33 -13.21 0.28
CA THR A 132 -12.54 -12.25 1.09
C THR A 132 -11.85 -12.90 2.29
N ASP A 133 -12.60 -13.62 3.14
CA ASP A 133 -12.03 -14.21 4.36
C ASP A 133 -11.06 -15.36 4.06
N ALA A 134 -11.34 -16.15 3.02
CA ALA A 134 -10.44 -17.23 2.61
C ALA A 134 -9.14 -16.68 2.02
N ASN A 135 -9.23 -15.65 1.19
CA ASN A 135 -8.07 -15.00 0.58
C ASN A 135 -7.23 -14.25 1.63
N ARG A 136 -7.89 -13.57 2.59
CA ARG A 136 -7.24 -13.00 3.77
C ARG A 136 -6.44 -14.06 4.53
N ALA A 137 -7.07 -15.19 4.87
CA ALA A 137 -6.42 -16.23 5.65
C ALA A 137 -5.20 -16.80 4.91
N LEU A 138 -5.32 -17.05 3.61
CA LEU A 138 -4.23 -17.53 2.76
C LEU A 138 -3.03 -16.56 2.79
N VAL A 139 -3.27 -15.27 2.54
CA VAL A 139 -2.20 -14.27 2.45
C VAL A 139 -1.62 -13.94 3.83
N ALA A 140 -2.42 -13.89 4.89
CA ALA A 140 -1.93 -13.70 6.24
C ALA A 140 -1.02 -14.87 6.68
N GLU A 141 -1.42 -16.11 6.39
CA GLU A 141 -0.59 -17.28 6.68
C GLU A 141 0.70 -17.28 5.86
N PHE A 142 0.62 -16.92 4.57
CA PHE A 142 1.78 -16.71 3.72
C PHE A 142 2.75 -15.67 4.30
N ALA A 143 2.25 -14.50 4.68
CA ALA A 143 3.05 -13.42 5.25
C ALA A 143 3.75 -13.86 6.55
N GLU A 144 3.03 -14.54 7.44
CA GLU A 144 3.60 -15.02 8.69
C GLU A 144 4.64 -16.14 8.49
N LYS A 145 4.34 -17.16 7.68
CA LYS A 145 5.26 -18.31 7.52
C LYS A 145 6.43 -18.01 6.60
N VAL A 146 6.16 -17.40 5.45
CA VAL A 146 7.14 -17.25 4.38
C VAL A 146 7.89 -15.94 4.51
N LEU A 147 7.20 -14.81 4.72
CA LEU A 147 7.85 -13.51 4.78
C LEU A 147 8.53 -13.32 6.15
N VAL A 148 7.77 -13.40 7.25
CA VAL A 148 8.29 -13.21 8.61
C VAL A 148 9.07 -14.44 9.09
N GLY A 149 8.52 -15.64 8.91
CA GLY A 149 9.15 -16.90 9.32
C GLY A 149 10.32 -17.34 8.45
N ALA A 150 10.50 -16.71 7.27
CA ALA A 150 11.50 -17.06 6.27
C ALA A 150 11.47 -18.55 5.83
N ASP A 151 10.31 -19.23 5.98
CA ASP A 151 10.14 -20.62 5.55
C ASP A 151 9.77 -20.68 4.06
N TYR A 152 10.76 -20.49 3.19
CA TYR A 152 10.59 -20.59 1.75
C TYR A 152 10.33 -22.02 1.25
N SER A 153 10.43 -23.05 2.12
CA SER A 153 10.16 -24.44 1.72
C SER A 153 8.69 -24.69 1.37
N VAL A 154 7.79 -23.85 1.88
CA VAL A 154 6.34 -23.90 1.63
C VAL A 154 5.86 -22.83 0.65
N LEU A 155 6.77 -22.10 -0.02
CA LEU A 155 6.43 -20.99 -0.93
C LEU A 155 5.39 -21.38 -1.98
N THR A 156 5.56 -22.57 -2.57
CA THR A 156 4.70 -23.11 -3.62
C THR A 156 3.37 -23.66 -3.11
N ASP A 157 3.10 -23.62 -1.80
CA ASP A 157 1.77 -23.91 -1.26
C ASP A 157 0.85 -22.68 -1.39
N TYR A 158 1.44 -21.47 -1.40
CA TYR A 158 0.72 -20.21 -1.45
C TYR A 158 0.74 -19.55 -2.83
N ILE A 159 1.92 -19.48 -3.46
CA ILE A 159 2.09 -18.81 -4.77
C ILE A 159 1.86 -19.82 -5.90
N SER A 160 1.21 -19.37 -6.97
CA SER A 160 1.06 -20.15 -8.19
C SER A 160 2.41 -20.33 -8.91
N THR A 161 2.73 -21.56 -9.28
CA THR A 161 3.92 -21.89 -10.08
C THR A 161 3.69 -21.68 -11.58
N GLU A 162 2.45 -21.43 -12.00
CA GLU A 162 2.09 -21.24 -13.41
C GLU A 162 1.94 -19.77 -13.77
N THR A 163 1.43 -18.95 -12.84
CA THR A 163 1.16 -17.53 -13.07
C THR A 163 1.51 -16.75 -11.82
N TYR A 164 2.52 -15.89 -11.92
CA TYR A 164 2.87 -14.96 -10.85
C TYR A 164 3.36 -13.66 -11.47
N HIS A 165 2.44 -12.71 -11.66
CA HIS A 165 2.74 -11.42 -12.26
C HIS A 165 3.36 -10.48 -11.23
N GLN A 166 4.48 -9.85 -11.59
CA GLN A 166 5.21 -8.94 -10.71
C GLN A 166 5.08 -7.49 -11.16
N HIS A 167 4.76 -6.62 -10.21
CA HIS A 167 4.77 -5.17 -10.37
C HIS A 167 5.90 -4.51 -9.56
N ASN A 168 6.64 -5.29 -8.74
CA ASN A 168 7.92 -4.85 -8.20
C ASN A 168 8.86 -4.50 -9.36
N THR A 169 9.49 -3.33 -9.26
CA THR A 169 10.24 -2.73 -10.38
C THR A 169 11.47 -3.51 -10.81
N ASP A 170 12.08 -4.26 -9.88
CA ASP A 170 13.30 -5.03 -10.11
C ASP A 170 13.05 -6.55 -10.23
N ALA A 171 11.80 -7.01 -10.21
CA ALA A 171 11.46 -8.43 -10.34
C ALA A 171 10.78 -8.72 -11.68
N ALA A 172 11.22 -9.80 -12.34
CA ALA A 172 10.50 -10.36 -13.47
C ALA A 172 9.36 -11.27 -12.99
N ASP A 173 8.42 -11.59 -13.89
CA ASP A 173 7.34 -12.54 -13.60
C ASP A 173 7.87 -13.93 -13.19
N GLY A 174 7.05 -14.64 -12.43
CA GLY A 174 7.32 -16.00 -11.99
C GLY A 174 8.24 -16.08 -10.77
N LEU A 175 8.27 -17.26 -10.15
CA LEU A 175 9.13 -17.52 -8.99
C LEU A 175 10.62 -17.42 -9.33
N ASP A 176 11.01 -17.82 -10.55
CA ASP A 176 12.39 -17.67 -11.04
C ASP A 176 12.79 -16.20 -11.16
N GLY A 177 11.89 -15.36 -11.69
CA GLY A 177 12.10 -13.92 -11.83
C GLY A 177 12.26 -13.23 -10.46
N PHE A 178 11.39 -13.56 -9.52
CA PHE A 178 11.50 -13.08 -8.14
C PHE A 178 12.77 -13.58 -7.43
N GLY A 179 13.10 -14.86 -7.58
CA GLY A 179 14.32 -15.45 -6.99
C GLY A 179 15.60 -14.82 -7.52
N ALA A 180 15.66 -14.51 -8.81
CA ALA A 180 16.79 -13.79 -9.42
C ALA A 180 16.93 -12.36 -8.87
N ALA A 181 15.82 -11.65 -8.67
CA ALA A 181 15.82 -10.33 -8.05
C ALA A 181 16.33 -10.39 -6.60
N ALA A 182 15.83 -11.36 -5.81
CA ALA A 182 16.27 -11.59 -4.44
C ALA A 182 17.77 -11.86 -4.32
N ALA A 183 18.32 -12.71 -5.21
CA ALA A 183 19.76 -12.97 -5.25
C ALA A 183 20.56 -11.69 -5.54
N LYS A 184 20.12 -10.89 -6.52
CA LYS A 184 20.78 -9.62 -6.89
C LYS A 184 20.72 -8.59 -5.76
N TRP A 185 19.60 -8.47 -5.05
CA TRP A 185 19.49 -7.56 -3.90
C TRP A 185 20.39 -8.03 -2.75
N ALA A 186 20.48 -9.34 -2.48
CA ALA A 186 21.35 -9.90 -1.45
C ALA A 186 22.83 -9.58 -1.71
N GLU A 187 23.30 -9.63 -2.97
CA GLU A 187 24.65 -9.20 -3.36
C GLU A 187 24.93 -7.73 -3.02
N GLN A 188 23.88 -6.90 -2.96
CA GLN A 188 23.95 -5.48 -2.60
C GLN A 188 23.74 -5.24 -1.10
N GLY A 189 23.67 -6.29 -0.27
CA GLY A 189 23.38 -6.19 1.15
C GLY A 189 21.91 -5.88 1.48
N LYS A 190 21.01 -5.99 0.50
CA LYS A 190 19.57 -5.76 0.64
C LYS A 190 18.85 -7.11 0.73
N ASN A 191 18.86 -7.68 1.93
CA ASN A 191 18.08 -8.89 2.20
C ASN A 191 16.62 -8.51 2.48
N LEU A 192 15.66 -9.28 2.00
CA LEU A 192 14.24 -9.12 2.33
C LEU A 192 14.00 -9.69 3.73
N VAL A 193 14.03 -8.83 4.74
CA VAL A 193 13.80 -9.24 6.13
C VAL A 193 12.48 -8.64 6.60
N TYR A 194 11.48 -9.48 6.81
CA TYR A 194 10.22 -9.08 7.45
C TYR A 194 10.29 -9.41 8.94
N LYS A 195 9.82 -8.49 9.77
CA LYS A 195 9.84 -8.63 11.23
C LYS A 195 8.45 -8.81 11.83
N LYS A 196 7.47 -8.06 11.31
CA LYS A 196 6.11 -8.06 11.85
C LYS A 196 5.12 -7.59 10.79
N VAL A 197 4.01 -8.32 10.66
CA VAL A 197 2.82 -7.83 9.96
C VAL A 197 1.99 -7.01 10.95
N HIS A 198 1.74 -5.74 10.61
CA HIS A 198 0.93 -4.84 11.45
C HIS A 198 -0.54 -4.82 11.01
N ARG A 199 -0.81 -4.94 9.70
CA ARG A 199 -2.17 -4.95 9.15
C ARG A 199 -2.31 -5.93 7.99
N VAL A 200 -3.51 -6.49 7.86
CA VAL A 200 -3.96 -7.27 6.70
C VAL A 200 -5.35 -6.75 6.32
N ILE A 201 -5.46 -6.15 5.14
CA ILE A 201 -6.67 -5.49 4.62
C ILE A 201 -7.12 -6.29 3.39
N ALA A 202 -8.29 -6.90 3.43
CA ALA A 202 -8.77 -7.76 2.35
C ALA A 202 -10.14 -7.38 1.82
N GLU A 203 -10.31 -7.41 0.50
CA GLU A 203 -11.60 -7.32 -0.17
C GLU A 203 -11.58 -8.15 -1.46
N GLY A 204 -12.42 -9.17 -1.51
CA GLY A 204 -12.46 -10.13 -2.60
C GLY A 204 -11.13 -10.85 -2.83
N GLU A 205 -10.60 -10.72 -4.04
CA GLU A 205 -9.34 -11.28 -4.50
C GLU A 205 -8.10 -10.51 -4.03
N PHE A 206 -8.27 -9.30 -3.52
CA PHE A 206 -7.16 -8.42 -3.15
C PHE A 206 -6.89 -8.45 -1.65
N VAL A 207 -5.62 -8.62 -1.27
CA VAL A 207 -5.17 -8.57 0.12
C VAL A 207 -3.91 -7.73 0.22
N LEU A 208 -3.99 -6.60 0.92
CA LEU A 208 -2.85 -5.75 1.26
C LEU A 208 -2.32 -6.14 2.64
N THR A 209 -1.00 -6.29 2.75
CA THR A 209 -0.31 -6.38 4.03
C THR A 209 0.55 -5.15 4.26
N GLN A 210 0.58 -4.65 5.50
CA GLN A 210 1.52 -3.62 5.92
C GLN A 210 2.44 -4.24 6.96
N SER A 211 3.73 -4.24 6.67
CA SER A 211 4.73 -4.94 7.47
C SER A 211 5.93 -4.06 7.78
N GLU A 212 6.58 -4.34 8.91
CA GLU A 212 7.86 -3.75 9.30
C GLU A 212 9.00 -4.71 8.97
N GLY A 213 10.13 -4.18 8.50
CA GLY A 213 11.29 -5.00 8.22
C GLY A 213 12.55 -4.23 7.89
N GLU A 214 13.47 -4.89 7.19
CA GLU A 214 14.72 -4.33 6.70
C GLU A 214 14.98 -4.73 5.25
N PHE A 215 15.46 -3.77 4.46
CA PHE A 215 15.97 -3.97 3.10
C PHE A 215 17.28 -3.20 2.92
N GLY A 216 18.32 -3.65 3.63
CA GLY A 216 19.59 -2.92 3.81
C GLY A 216 19.50 -1.73 4.78
N VAL A 217 18.29 -1.19 4.97
CA VAL A 217 17.91 -0.21 6.00
C VAL A 217 16.53 -0.59 6.56
N PRO A 218 16.10 -0.07 7.72
CA PRO A 218 14.73 -0.24 8.18
C PRO A 218 13.72 0.29 7.16
N VAL A 219 12.67 -0.50 6.88
CA VAL A 219 11.65 -0.17 5.87
C VAL A 219 10.24 -0.52 6.37
N ALA A 220 9.25 0.17 5.81
CA ALA A 220 7.87 -0.26 5.78
C ALA A 220 7.59 -0.94 4.44
N TYR A 221 7.05 -2.15 4.50
CA TYR A 221 6.58 -2.91 3.36
C TYR A 221 5.07 -2.77 3.24
N TYR A 222 4.60 -2.51 2.03
CA TYR A 222 3.20 -2.62 1.66
C TYR A 222 3.10 -3.56 0.48
N ASP A 223 2.58 -4.76 0.71
CA ASP A 223 2.50 -5.81 -0.31
C ASP A 223 1.03 -6.09 -0.59
N LEU A 224 0.57 -5.76 -1.80
CA LEU A 224 -0.75 -6.10 -2.31
C LEU A 224 -0.66 -7.37 -3.14
N PHE A 225 -1.47 -8.35 -2.79
CA PHE A 225 -1.58 -9.62 -3.50
C PHE A 225 -2.95 -9.76 -4.17
N ARG A 226 -2.98 -10.32 -5.37
CA ARG A 226 -4.21 -10.89 -5.95
C ARG A 226 -4.20 -12.40 -5.83
N VAL A 227 -5.30 -12.96 -5.35
CA VAL A 227 -5.53 -14.40 -5.21
C VAL A 227 -6.50 -14.87 -6.27
N GLU A 228 -6.20 -16.01 -6.88
CA GLU A 228 -7.07 -16.67 -7.85
C GLU A 228 -6.97 -18.19 -7.65
N ASN A 229 -8.11 -18.87 -7.63
CA ASN A 229 -8.18 -20.32 -7.42
C ASN A 229 -7.41 -20.81 -6.16
N GLY A 230 -7.39 -19.99 -5.11
CA GLY A 230 -6.70 -20.30 -3.85
C GLY A 230 -5.18 -20.19 -3.91
N ARG A 231 -4.62 -19.49 -4.91
CA ARG A 231 -3.19 -19.20 -5.05
C ARG A 231 -2.94 -17.71 -5.26
N ILE A 232 -1.84 -17.21 -4.74
CA ILE A 232 -1.34 -15.87 -5.07
C ILE A 232 -0.83 -15.90 -6.52
N VAL A 233 -1.34 -15.01 -7.35
CA VAL A 233 -1.05 -14.97 -8.80
C VAL A 233 -0.50 -13.63 -9.28
N GLU A 234 -0.52 -12.60 -8.45
CA GLU A 234 -0.05 -11.26 -8.81
C GLU A 234 0.33 -10.46 -7.56
N HIS A 235 1.33 -9.60 -7.69
CA HIS A 235 1.94 -8.89 -6.58
C HIS A 235 2.37 -7.46 -6.97
N TRP A 236 1.96 -6.49 -6.15
CA TRP A 236 2.44 -5.10 -6.16
C TRP A 236 3.05 -4.76 -4.82
N ASP A 237 4.14 -3.99 -4.80
CA ASP A 237 4.73 -3.56 -3.54
C ASP A 237 5.19 -2.10 -3.51
N VAL A 238 5.34 -1.63 -2.28
CA VAL A 238 6.16 -0.47 -1.93
C VAL A 238 7.10 -0.88 -0.82
N ILE A 239 8.39 -0.61 -1.02
CA ILE A 239 9.44 -0.76 -0.02
C ILE A 239 9.95 0.64 0.35
N ALA A 240 9.38 1.23 1.40
CA ALA A 240 9.70 2.60 1.81
C ALA A 240 10.68 2.63 2.98
N PRO A 241 11.86 3.27 2.85
CA PRO A 241 12.77 3.51 3.97
C PRO A 241 12.09 4.26 5.11
N ILE A 242 12.32 3.81 6.34
CA ILE A 242 11.88 4.51 7.55
C ILE A 242 12.87 5.64 7.84
N PRO A 243 12.46 6.92 7.81
CA PRO A 243 13.34 8.02 8.14
C PRO A 243 13.69 8.02 9.64
N ALA A 244 14.85 8.59 9.98
CA ALA A 244 15.29 8.70 11.38
C ALA A 244 14.41 9.65 12.20
N GLU A 245 13.78 10.63 11.54
CA GLU A 245 12.86 11.59 12.13
C GLU A 245 11.55 11.61 11.36
N LEU A 246 10.46 11.74 12.09
CA LEU A 246 9.12 11.90 11.54
C LEU A 246 8.58 13.28 11.88
N PRO A 247 7.69 13.85 11.06
CA PRO A 247 7.03 15.12 11.34
C PRO A 247 5.99 15.02 12.49
N HIS A 248 5.93 13.88 13.19
CA HIS A 248 4.98 13.57 14.26
C HIS A 248 5.49 12.46 15.19
N GLY A 249 4.79 12.23 16.31
CA GLY A 249 5.14 11.22 17.32
C GLY A 249 4.44 9.86 17.20
N ASN A 250 3.65 9.61 16.15
CA ASN A 250 2.77 8.43 16.06
C ASN A 250 3.45 7.14 15.57
N GLY A 251 4.69 7.22 15.05
CA GLY A 251 5.34 6.09 14.35
C GLY A 251 4.79 5.88 12.93
N LEU A 252 5.34 4.93 12.17
CA LEU A 252 4.86 4.58 10.81
C LEU A 252 3.80 3.46 10.79
N PHE A 253 3.55 2.80 11.92
CA PHE A 253 2.68 1.63 12.04
C PHE A 253 1.63 1.85 13.10
#